data_AF-A0AAE1QUN1-F1
#
_entry.id   AF-A0AAE1QUN1-F1
#
_cell.length_a   1.000
_cell.length_b   1.000
_cell.length_c   1.000
_cell.angle_alpha   90.00
_cell.angle_beta   90.00
_cell.angle_gamma   90.00
#
_symmetry.space_group_name_H-M   'P 1'
#
loop_
_entity.id
_entity.type
_entity.pdbx_description
1 polymer ?
#
loop_
_entity_poly.entity_id
_entity_poly.type
_entity_poly.pdbx_seq_one_letter_code
_entity_poly.pdbx_strand_id
1 'polypeptide(L)'
;MEEKGKERWSAAIGNLSEMTSNLESLQKLLVKKAVFVDDDTFAKASLTSEQARTIKVLEQRVQTLERELDNAISAAAHARTEKRQAEAAQKAAELRAQEVTRELENTTRVFELHMEELRAKQEEISKRDKEIKLLEAIIQTLGGKGSHSTDE
;
A
#
# COMPACT_ATOMS: atom_id res chain seq x y z
N MET A 1 73.50 -2.59 -8.61
CA MET A 1 72.74 -3.02 -9.81
C MET A 1 72.85 -4.52 -10.08
N GLU A 2 73.93 -5.21 -9.69
CA GLU A 2 74.08 -6.66 -9.86
C GLU A 2 73.08 -7.53 -9.06
N GLU A 3 72.74 -7.13 -7.84
CA GLU A 3 71.91 -7.93 -6.94
C GLU A 3 70.48 -8.13 -7.44
N LYS A 4 69.84 -7.05 -7.94
CA LYS A 4 68.52 -7.11 -8.60
C LYS A 4 68.52 -7.94 -9.90
N GLY A 5 69.63 -7.97 -10.63
CA GLY A 5 69.76 -8.81 -11.83
C GLY A 5 69.81 -10.29 -11.47
N LYS A 6 70.53 -10.63 -10.39
CA LYS A 6 70.67 -11.99 -9.86
C LYS A 6 69.36 -12.53 -9.30
N GLU A 7 68.57 -11.71 -8.58
CA GLU A 7 67.24 -12.08 -8.09
C GLU A 7 66.27 -12.37 -9.23
N ARG A 8 66.24 -11.51 -10.26
CA ARG A 8 65.37 -11.71 -11.44
C ARG A 8 65.76 -12.96 -12.23
N TRP A 9 67.06 -13.22 -12.37
CA TRP A 9 67.56 -14.43 -13.02
C TRP A 9 67.22 -15.69 -12.22
N SER A 10 67.35 -15.64 -10.89
CA SER A 10 66.95 -16.73 -9.99
C SER A 10 65.45 -17.02 -10.05
N ALA A 11 64.61 -15.98 -10.09
CA ALA A 11 63.16 -16.14 -10.24
C ALA A 11 62.79 -16.73 -11.62
N ALA A 12 63.47 -16.32 -12.70
CA ALA A 12 63.27 -16.88 -14.02
C ALA A 12 63.63 -18.37 -14.09
N ILE A 13 64.72 -18.78 -13.44
CA ILE A 13 65.10 -20.20 -13.33
C ILE A 13 64.06 -20.99 -12.52
N GLY A 14 63.54 -20.42 -11.42
CA GLY A 14 62.46 -21.02 -10.65
C GLY A 14 61.22 -21.30 -11.49
N ASN A 15 60.75 -20.29 -12.24
CA ASN A 15 59.60 -20.42 -13.13
C ASN A 15 59.82 -21.49 -14.22
N LEU A 16 61.03 -21.56 -14.80
CA LEU A 16 61.36 -22.58 -15.80
C LEU A 16 61.35 -23.98 -15.19
N SER A 17 61.89 -24.15 -13.98
CA SER A 17 61.87 -25.44 -13.28
C SER A 17 60.45 -25.89 -12.95
N GLU A 18 59.58 -24.98 -12.52
CA GLU A 18 58.16 -25.27 -12.28
C GLU A 18 57.45 -25.62 -13.59
N MET A 19 57.74 -24.92 -14.68
CA MET A 19 57.19 -25.23 -16.00
C MET A 19 57.62 -26.62 -16.47
N THR A 20 58.89 -27.00 -16.29
CA THR A 20 59.38 -28.35 -16.60
C THR A 20 58.65 -29.41 -15.78
N SER A 21 58.44 -29.17 -14.49
CA SER A 21 57.69 -30.10 -13.62
C SER A 21 56.23 -30.24 -14.04
N ASN A 22 55.58 -29.14 -14.42
CA ASN A 22 54.22 -29.14 -14.94
C ASN A 22 54.13 -29.89 -16.28
N LEU A 23 55.12 -29.72 -17.16
CA LEU A 23 55.17 -30.37 -18.46
C LEU A 23 55.39 -31.88 -18.32
N GLU A 24 56.30 -32.31 -17.42
CA GLU A 24 56.46 -33.72 -17.09
C GLU A 24 55.19 -34.34 -16.49
N SER A 25 54.50 -33.60 -15.62
CA SER A 25 53.25 -34.05 -15.02
C SER A 25 52.16 -34.23 -16.08
N LEU A 26 52.04 -33.28 -17.02
CA LEU A 26 51.13 -33.36 -18.15
C LEU A 26 51.48 -34.52 -19.07
N GLN A 27 52.75 -34.70 -19.40
CA GLN A 27 53.21 -35.82 -20.22
C GLN A 27 52.87 -37.16 -19.57
N LYS A 28 53.15 -37.33 -18.26
CA LYS A 28 52.81 -38.56 -17.51
C LYS A 28 51.31 -38.81 -17.50
N LEU A 29 50.51 -37.75 -17.38
CA LEU A 29 49.05 -37.85 -17.42
C LEU A 29 48.56 -38.27 -18.82
N LEU A 30 49.05 -37.63 -19.88
CA LEU A 30 48.68 -37.96 -21.25
C LEU A 30 49.08 -39.40 -21.59
N VAL A 31 50.31 -39.81 -21.27
CA VAL A 31 50.79 -41.17 -21.58
C VAL A 31 50.04 -42.25 -20.79
N LYS A 32 49.66 -41.99 -19.53
CA LYS A 32 49.02 -43.00 -18.67
C LYS A 32 47.50 -43.00 -18.73
N LYS A 33 46.87 -41.86 -19.03
CA LYS A 33 45.42 -41.66 -18.86
C LYS A 33 44.72 -41.11 -20.10
N ALA A 34 45.43 -40.64 -21.13
CA ALA A 34 44.75 -40.26 -22.36
C ALA A 34 44.23 -41.52 -23.05
N VAL A 35 42.91 -41.61 -23.15
CA VAL A 35 42.24 -42.55 -24.04
C VAL A 35 42.13 -41.82 -25.37
N PHE A 36 42.88 -42.25 -26.37
CA PHE A 36 42.74 -41.76 -27.72
C PHE A 36 41.44 -42.35 -28.29
N VAL A 37 40.46 -41.48 -28.51
CA VAL A 37 39.19 -41.82 -29.16
C VAL A 37 39.24 -41.30 -30.58
N ASP A 38 38.60 -42.00 -31.50
CA ASP A 38 38.42 -41.51 -32.86
C ASP A 38 37.58 -40.22 -32.86
N ASP A 39 37.75 -39.43 -33.93
CA ASP A 39 37.12 -38.11 -34.04
C ASP A 39 35.59 -38.17 -33.91
N ASP A 40 34.96 -39.23 -34.43
CA ASP A 40 33.50 -39.41 -34.33
C ASP A 40 33.06 -39.67 -32.89
N THR A 41 33.79 -40.50 -32.15
CA THR A 41 33.49 -40.78 -30.74
C THR A 41 33.71 -39.54 -29.88
N PHE A 42 34.79 -38.79 -30.10
CA PHE A 42 35.04 -37.53 -29.41
C PHE A 42 33.96 -36.49 -29.71
N ALA A 43 33.59 -36.30 -30.98
CA ALA A 43 32.57 -35.35 -31.40
C ALA A 43 31.21 -35.67 -30.76
N LYS A 44 30.81 -36.95 -30.75
CA LYS A 44 29.58 -37.40 -30.08
C LYS A 44 29.61 -37.15 -28.57
N ALA A 45 30.70 -37.52 -27.91
CA ALA A 45 30.85 -37.31 -26.47
C ALA A 45 30.83 -35.82 -26.09
N SER A 46 31.50 -34.98 -26.88
CA SER A 46 31.50 -33.52 -26.69
C SER A 46 30.10 -32.94 -26.85
N LEU A 47 29.38 -33.32 -27.91
CA LEU A 47 28.00 -32.88 -28.15
C LEU A 47 27.07 -33.32 -27.02
N THR A 48 27.14 -34.58 -26.59
CA THR A 48 26.32 -35.08 -25.47
C THR A 48 26.64 -34.36 -24.17
N SER A 49 27.91 -34.03 -23.92
CA SER A 49 28.32 -33.26 -22.73
C SER A 49 27.73 -31.84 -22.75
N GLU A 50 27.78 -31.17 -23.90
CA GLU A 50 27.20 -29.84 -24.07
C GLU A 50 25.67 -29.85 -23.92
N GLN A 51 25.02 -30.86 -24.50
CA GLN A 51 23.58 -31.08 -24.34
C GLN A 51 23.22 -31.32 -22.87
N ALA A 52 23.96 -32.18 -22.16
CA ALA A 52 23.72 -32.44 -20.74
C ALA A 52 23.87 -31.18 -19.89
N ARG A 53 24.87 -30.34 -20.17
CA ARG A 53 25.03 -29.04 -19.50
C ARG A 53 23.85 -28.12 -19.76
N THR A 54 23.39 -28.06 -21.02
CA THR A 54 22.26 -27.22 -21.42
C THR A 54 20.96 -27.68 -20.76
N ILE A 55 20.69 -28.98 -20.74
CA ILE A 55 19.53 -29.57 -20.06
C ILE A 55 19.50 -29.17 -18.60
N LYS A 56 20.63 -29.31 -17.88
CA LYS A 56 20.71 -28.96 -16.46
C LYS A 56 20.41 -27.48 -16.19
N VAL A 57 20.90 -26.58 -17.06
CA VAL A 57 20.59 -25.14 -16.94
C VAL A 57 19.11 -24.86 -17.19
N LEU A 58 18.51 -25.54 -18.17
CA LEU A 58 17.09 -25.41 -18.46
C LEU A 58 16.21 -25.94 -17.32
N GLU A 59 16.56 -27.07 -16.72
CA GLU A 59 15.86 -27.64 -15.56
C GLU A 59 15.85 -26.66 -14.37
N GLN A 60 17.01 -26.05 -14.07
CA GLN A 60 17.11 -25.03 -13.01
C GLN A 60 16.22 -23.81 -13.30
N ARG A 61 16.17 -23.39 -14.57
CA ARG A 61 15.32 -22.27 -14.99
C ARG A 61 13.83 -22.62 -14.85
N VAL A 62 13.43 -23.83 -15.24
CA VAL A 62 12.03 -24.30 -15.07
C VAL A 62 11.65 -24.30 -13.61
N GLN A 63 12.47 -24.88 -12.73
CA GLN A 63 12.21 -24.89 -11.28
C GLN A 63 12.09 -23.48 -10.69
N THR A 64 12.92 -22.55 -11.16
CA THR A 64 12.85 -21.14 -10.72
C THR A 64 11.53 -20.51 -11.15
N LEU A 65 11.13 -20.69 -12.41
CA LEU A 65 9.88 -20.16 -12.95
C LEU A 65 8.64 -20.75 -12.27
N GLU A 66 8.66 -22.04 -11.94
CA GLU A 66 7.58 -22.69 -11.18
C GLU A 66 7.41 -22.05 -9.80
N ARG A 67 8.53 -21.83 -9.08
CA ARG A 67 8.51 -21.17 -7.78
C ARG A 67 8.03 -19.72 -7.87
N GLU A 68 8.44 -18.99 -8.91
CA GLU A 68 7.96 -17.62 -9.15
C GLU A 68 6.46 -17.58 -9.46
N LEU A 69 5.97 -18.55 -10.23
CA LEU A 69 4.55 -18.69 -10.53
C LEU A 69 3.73 -18.95 -9.26
N ASP A 70 4.16 -19.88 -8.42
CA ASP A 70 3.50 -20.17 -7.14
C ASP A 70 3.45 -18.93 -6.24
N ASN A 71 4.56 -18.20 -6.13
CA ASN A 71 4.61 -16.94 -5.38
C ASN A 71 3.64 -15.89 -5.95
N ALA A 72 3.56 -15.77 -7.27
CA ALA A 72 2.65 -14.84 -7.93
C ALA A 72 1.17 -15.22 -7.72
N ILE A 73 0.84 -16.51 -7.72
CA ILE A 73 -0.50 -17.00 -7.42
C ILE A 73 -0.88 -16.67 -5.98
N SER A 74 0.00 -16.95 -5.01
CA SER A 74 -0.23 -16.62 -3.60
C SER A 74 -0.41 -15.11 -3.38
N ALA A 75 0.46 -14.29 -3.98
CA ALA A 75 0.36 -12.82 -3.90
C ALA A 75 -0.95 -12.30 -4.51
N ALA A 76 -1.37 -12.84 -5.66
CA ALA A 76 -2.63 -12.47 -6.28
C ALA A 76 -3.86 -12.87 -5.43
N ALA A 77 -3.81 -14.02 -4.76
CA ALA A 77 -4.86 -14.46 -3.85
C ALA A 77 -4.99 -13.53 -2.63
N HIS A 78 -3.86 -13.13 -2.04
CA HIS A 78 -3.83 -12.13 -0.96
C HIS A 78 -4.40 -10.79 -1.43
N ALA A 79 -3.93 -10.25 -2.54
CA ALA A 79 -4.40 -8.98 -3.08
C ALA A 79 -5.91 -8.97 -3.37
N ARG A 80 -6.47 -10.08 -3.89
CA ARG A 80 -7.92 -10.22 -4.09
C ARG A 80 -8.70 -10.20 -2.78
N THR A 81 -8.17 -10.84 -1.74
CA THR A 81 -8.80 -10.90 -0.42
C THR A 81 -8.79 -9.53 0.25
N GLU A 82 -7.65 -8.84 0.24
CA GLU A 82 -7.49 -7.48 0.76
C GLU A 82 -8.41 -6.50 0.03
N LYS A 83 -8.46 -6.56 -1.31
CA LYS A 83 -9.38 -5.75 -2.12
C LYS A 83 -10.83 -5.94 -1.68
N ARG A 84 -11.26 -7.19 -1.50
CA ARG A 84 -12.65 -7.50 -1.09
C ARG A 84 -12.96 -6.95 0.30
N GLN A 85 -12.02 -7.02 1.23
CA GLN A 85 -12.18 -6.45 2.57
C GLN A 85 -12.26 -4.92 2.52
N ALA A 86 -11.40 -4.28 1.73
CA ALA A 86 -11.41 -2.83 1.55
C ALA A 86 -12.72 -2.34 0.91
N GLU A 87 -13.21 -3.03 -0.12
CA GLU A 87 -14.50 -2.72 -0.76
C GLU A 87 -15.68 -2.88 0.21
N ALA A 88 -15.68 -3.93 1.03
CA ALA A 88 -16.72 -4.13 2.05
C ALA A 88 -16.69 -3.02 3.11
N ALA A 89 -15.51 -2.63 3.57
CA ALA A 89 -15.33 -1.54 4.52
C ALA A 89 -15.76 -0.19 3.93
N GLN A 90 -15.40 0.10 2.68
CA GLN A 90 -15.82 1.29 1.96
C GLN A 90 -17.35 1.36 1.86
N LYS A 91 -18.00 0.27 1.45
CA LYS A 91 -19.45 0.21 1.33
C LYS A 91 -20.17 0.42 2.68
N ALA A 92 -19.62 -0.14 3.75
CA ALA A 92 -20.16 0.07 5.10
C ALA A 92 -20.00 1.53 5.56
N ALA A 93 -18.86 2.15 5.27
CA ALA A 93 -18.63 3.57 5.58
C ALA A 93 -19.56 4.48 4.78
N GLU A 94 -19.77 4.18 3.49
CA GLU A 94 -20.69 4.93 2.63
C GLU A 94 -22.14 4.84 3.12
N LEU A 95 -22.61 3.64 3.48
CA LEU A 95 -23.95 3.45 4.05
C LEU A 95 -24.13 4.28 5.33
N ARG A 96 -23.14 4.25 6.22
CA ARG A 96 -23.16 5.03 7.46
C ARG A 96 -23.19 6.54 7.19
N ALA A 97 -22.45 7.02 6.20
CA ALA A 97 -22.47 8.43 5.82
C ALA A 97 -23.86 8.85 5.30
N GLN A 98 -24.52 8.00 4.50
CA GLN A 98 -25.88 8.25 4.02
C GLN A 98 -26.89 8.29 5.18
N GLU A 99 -26.78 7.37 6.15
CA GLU A 99 -27.63 7.36 7.35
C GLU A 99 -27.48 8.65 8.16
N VAL A 100 -26.24 9.06 8.47
CA VAL A 100 -25.97 10.30 9.21
C VAL A 100 -26.48 11.51 8.45
N THR A 101 -26.30 11.55 7.12
CA THR A 101 -26.81 12.66 6.29
C THR A 101 -28.34 12.76 6.40
N ARG A 102 -29.04 11.64 6.30
CA ARG A 102 -30.51 11.59 6.44
C ARG A 102 -30.97 12.03 7.84
N GLU A 103 -30.26 11.63 8.89
CA GLU A 103 -30.55 12.07 10.26
C GLU A 103 -30.35 13.58 10.43
N LEU A 104 -29.28 14.14 9.85
CA LEU A 104 -29.02 15.57 9.87
C LEU A 104 -30.08 16.36 9.09
N GLU A 105 -30.50 15.88 7.93
CA GLU A 105 -31.59 16.49 7.15
C GLU A 105 -32.91 16.49 7.93
N ASN A 106 -33.26 15.37 8.58
CA ASN A 106 -34.45 15.29 9.41
C ASN A 106 -34.36 16.26 10.61
N THR A 107 -33.22 16.27 11.29
CA THR A 107 -32.97 17.16 12.43
C THR A 107 -33.07 18.63 12.02
N THR A 108 -32.53 18.98 10.84
CA THR A 108 -32.62 20.34 10.28
C THR A 108 -34.09 20.73 10.05
N ARG A 109 -34.90 19.83 9.47
CA ARG A 109 -36.33 20.07 9.25
C ARG A 109 -37.11 20.25 10.55
N VAL A 110 -36.78 19.51 11.61
CA VAL A 110 -37.37 19.70 12.94
C VAL A 110 -37.00 21.08 13.49
N PHE A 111 -35.74 21.52 13.35
CA PHE A 111 -35.33 22.86 13.76
C PHE A 111 -36.06 23.96 13.00
N GLU A 112 -36.27 23.80 11.69
CA GLU A 112 -37.05 24.75 10.89
C GLU A 112 -38.47 24.91 11.43
N LEU A 113 -39.15 23.80 11.71
CA LEU A 113 -40.50 23.80 12.29
C LEU A 113 -40.53 24.47 13.66
N HIS A 114 -39.58 24.17 14.55
CA HIS A 114 -39.48 24.84 15.85
C HIS A 114 -39.27 26.36 15.69
N MET A 115 -38.48 26.81 14.72
CA MET A 115 -38.25 28.24 14.47
C MET A 115 -39.50 28.94 13.92
N GLU A 116 -40.31 28.24 13.13
CA GLU A 116 -41.61 28.73 12.68
C GLU A 116 -42.60 28.86 13.83
N GLU A 117 -42.70 27.84 14.70
CA GLU A 117 -43.56 27.89 15.89
C GLU A 117 -43.17 29.02 16.85
N LEU A 118 -41.87 29.22 17.08
CA LEU A 118 -41.36 30.34 17.90
C LEU A 118 -41.74 31.69 17.30
N ARG A 119 -41.66 31.85 15.98
CA ARG A 119 -42.11 33.07 15.29
C ARG A 119 -43.60 33.30 15.47
N ALA A 120 -44.43 32.27 15.26
CA ALA A 120 -45.88 32.36 15.45
C ALA A 120 -46.24 32.74 16.90
N LYS A 121 -45.55 32.15 17.89
CA LYS A 121 -45.73 32.51 19.31
C LYS A 121 -45.30 33.94 19.59
N GLN A 122 -44.21 34.42 19.00
CA GLN A 122 -43.78 35.80 19.15
C GLN A 122 -44.79 36.80 18.59
N GLU A 123 -45.45 36.47 17.46
CA GLU A 123 -46.54 37.28 16.91
C GLU A 123 -47.77 37.30 17.83
N GLU A 124 -48.15 36.15 18.40
CA GLU A 124 -49.25 36.04 19.36
C GLU A 124 -48.98 36.89 20.61
N ILE A 125 -47.78 36.79 21.20
CA ILE A 125 -47.35 37.63 22.32
C ILE A 125 -47.44 39.10 21.95
N SER A 126 -46.91 39.48 20.78
CA SER A 126 -46.93 40.88 20.31
C SER A 126 -48.36 41.42 20.13
N LYS A 127 -49.33 40.57 19.77
CA LYS A 127 -50.74 40.95 19.69
C LYS A 127 -51.34 41.13 21.08
N ARG A 128 -51.10 40.18 22.00
CA ARG A 128 -51.56 40.26 23.40
C ARG A 128 -50.99 41.49 24.11
N ASP A 129 -49.72 41.83 23.88
CA ASP A 129 -49.09 43.03 24.44
C ASP A 129 -49.79 44.32 23.98
N LYS A 130 -50.22 44.40 22.71
CA LYS A 130 -50.99 45.55 22.19
C LYS A 130 -52.38 45.63 22.85
N GLU A 131 -53.05 44.50 23.03
CA GLU A 131 -54.34 44.43 23.73
C GLU A 131 -54.21 44.84 25.20
N ILE A 132 -53.16 44.36 25.89
CA ILE A 132 -52.86 44.73 27.28
C ILE A 132 -52.64 46.24 27.38
N LYS A 133 -51.81 46.85 26.52
CA LYS A 133 -51.59 48.30 26.52
C LYS A 133 -52.86 49.11 26.27
N LEU A 134 -53.74 48.62 25.39
CA LEU A 134 -55.03 49.25 25.15
C LEU A 134 -55.91 49.20 26.40
N LEU A 135 -55.98 48.03 27.06
CA LEU A 135 -56.73 47.85 28.30
C LEU A 135 -56.16 48.72 29.42
N GLU A 136 -54.84 48.82 29.55
CA GLU A 136 -54.17 49.72 30.48
C GLU A 136 -54.54 51.18 30.23
N ALA A 137 -54.54 51.62 28.97
CA ALA A 137 -54.95 52.98 28.61
C ALA A 137 -56.43 53.23 28.95
N ILE A 138 -57.33 52.28 28.68
CA ILE A 138 -58.74 52.38 29.05
C ILE A 138 -58.89 52.49 30.57
N ILE A 139 -58.20 51.64 31.33
CA ILE A 139 -58.21 51.69 32.81
C ILE A 139 -57.68 53.03 33.31
N GLN A 140 -56.60 53.57 32.73
CA GLN A 140 -56.12 54.90 33.11
C GLN A 140 -57.16 55.99 32.81
N THR A 141 -57.87 55.93 31.69
CA THR A 141 -58.93 56.91 31.37
C THR A 141 -60.18 56.77 32.24
N LEU A 142 -60.56 55.54 32.64
CA LEU A 142 -61.71 55.27 33.51
C LEU A 142 -61.39 55.48 35.00
N GLY A 143 -60.22 55.04 35.44
CA GLY A 143 -59.68 55.24 36.79
C GLY A 143 -59.31 56.69 37.08
N GLY A 144 -58.95 57.46 36.05
CA GLY A 144 -58.73 58.91 36.15
C GLY A 144 -60.00 59.75 36.39
N LYS A 145 -61.19 59.13 36.38
CA LYS A 145 -62.47 59.79 36.72
C LYS A 145 -62.96 59.49 38.13
N GLY A 146 -62.15 58.82 38.96
CA GLY A 146 -62.52 58.41 40.34
C GLY A 146 -61.67 59.02 41.46
N SER A 147 -60.64 59.82 41.17
CA SER A 147 -59.76 60.38 42.21
C SER A 147 -59.57 61.89 42.06
N HIS A 148 -60.64 62.66 42.20
CA HIS A 148 -60.59 64.06 42.68
C HIS A 148 -61.98 64.51 43.16
N SER A 149 -62.41 63.93 44.28
CA SER A 149 -63.37 64.47 45.25
C SER A 149 -63.60 63.32 46.22
N THR A 150 -62.88 63.21 47.31
CA THR A 150 -63.08 63.99 48.54
C THR A 150 -61.83 63.85 49.40
N ASP A 151 -61.37 64.95 49.98
CA ASP A 151 -61.17 65.06 51.44
C ASP A 151 -60.71 66.49 51.78
N GLU A 152 -61.24 66.97 52.90
CA GLU A 152 -60.85 68.18 53.64
C GLU A 152 -59.35 68.21 53.99
#